data_AF-A0A4R9LTS3-F1
#
_entry.id   AF-A0A4R9LTS3-F1
#
_cell.length_a   1.000
_cell.length_b   1.000
_cell.length_c   1.000
_cell.angle_alpha   90.00
_cell.angle_beta   90.00
_cell.angle_gamma   90.00
#
_symmetry.space_group_name_H-M   'P 1'
#
loop_
_entity.id
_entity.type
_entity.pdbx_description
1 polymer ?
#
loop_
_entity_poly.entity_id
_entity_poly.type
_entity_poly.pdbx_seq_one_letter_code
_entity_poly.pdbx_strand_id
1 'polypeptide(L)'
;MHSVIQEDENELSQIQDFKKGYVYFLSGLQNLISSFLQFITSGNITEANKRDLLPFRKTLDTELNSSQKKIKDIIINLDEKHMYPMVKKEYARYFIGIQADSNRNDFVQFHLIFEMLRNFVIDTKGGWESIRSAIETGNFQDPEFQREALLRFRIIPALDRIQFLSIFLKRMAYILQIENPKGIWDLKPTKPKFKENVVYRLSSVFSDKLYQGGESQEVVAINIPFEENDKVSITAGTKQESSALAGVALKKAEPEIAAKQPNKKETIVNYIQAFGKYSWNSDQHYFFRFETDKYASEKDLFKQTINMDIHMGADEQVLRAELIRSLTSLEKKNRSGEELEKEYLSFLNHFFDFCENIIMMNMGIPAQLKWVFLFHIGPSHFYMIAKKFLTEVNTGYLHVKSTDGKKVSRVIPGEVVKKHVIDYWNRVVLPNVGEEKNNLALLKKLVEIVDQKYKETSAHAIAEYDNLPADIKASKPRVQLFREYMNQWMGAANIIIFKRFVKNKSI
;
A
#
# COMPACT_ATOMS: atom_id res chain seq x y z
N MET A 1 13.30 -36.01 5.03
CA MET A 1 13.56 -34.91 4.07
C MET A 1 12.30 -34.51 3.31
N HIS A 2 11.56 -35.42 2.68
CA HIS A 2 10.30 -35.05 1.98
C HIS A 2 9.21 -34.44 2.89
N SER A 3 9.08 -34.87 4.15
CA SER A 3 8.08 -34.29 5.07
C SER A 3 8.39 -32.85 5.51
N VAL A 4 9.67 -32.52 5.71
CA VAL A 4 10.11 -31.19 6.16
C VAL A 4 9.96 -30.14 5.05
N ILE A 5 10.21 -30.54 3.79
CA ILE A 5 10.03 -29.66 2.62
C ILE A 5 8.53 -29.37 2.42
N GLN A 6 7.67 -30.37 2.60
CA GLN A 6 6.23 -30.22 2.47
C GLN A 6 5.61 -29.37 3.60
N GLU A 7 6.16 -29.47 4.82
CA GLU A 7 5.80 -28.58 5.94
C GLU A 7 6.25 -27.13 5.68
N ASP A 8 7.47 -26.91 5.19
CA ASP A 8 7.99 -25.57 4.85
C ASP A 8 7.13 -24.88 3.77
N GLU A 9 6.79 -25.59 2.69
CA GLU A 9 5.94 -25.06 1.61
C GLU A 9 4.52 -24.72 2.10
N ASN A 10 3.96 -25.57 2.97
CA ASN A 10 2.65 -25.34 3.56
C ASN A 10 2.67 -24.12 4.50
N GLU A 11 3.67 -24.01 5.38
CA GLU A 11 3.85 -22.84 6.25
C GLU A 11 3.95 -21.56 5.41
N LEU A 12 4.79 -21.56 4.37
CA LEU A 12 4.98 -20.42 3.48
C LEU A 12 3.69 -20.00 2.78
N SER A 13 2.88 -20.95 2.33
CA SER A 13 1.58 -20.67 1.71
C SER A 13 0.62 -19.94 2.66
N GLN A 14 0.65 -20.29 3.95
CA GLN A 14 -0.24 -19.75 4.97
C GLN A 14 0.19 -18.34 5.44
N ILE A 15 1.47 -18.00 5.32
CA ILE A 15 2.01 -16.70 5.73
C ILE A 15 2.20 -15.70 4.58
N GLN A 16 1.71 -15.98 3.36
CA GLN A 16 1.94 -15.12 2.18
C GLN A 16 1.53 -13.65 2.39
N ASP A 17 0.46 -13.39 3.14
CA ASP A 17 0.01 -12.01 3.40
C ASP A 17 1.03 -11.17 4.17
N PHE A 18 1.93 -11.80 4.95
CA PHE A 18 3.03 -11.10 5.61
C PHE A 18 4.08 -10.58 4.61
N LYS A 19 4.14 -11.06 3.36
CA LYS A 19 5.04 -10.51 2.33
C LYS A 19 4.71 -9.06 1.97
N LYS A 20 3.46 -8.65 2.21
CA LYS A 20 2.99 -7.25 2.04
C LYS A 20 3.29 -6.38 3.28
N GLY A 21 3.93 -6.94 4.31
CA GLY A 21 4.31 -6.25 5.54
C GLY A 21 3.44 -6.61 6.76
N TYR A 22 3.99 -6.39 7.96
CA TYR A 22 3.30 -6.64 9.23
C TYR A 22 1.98 -5.88 9.35
N VAL A 23 1.98 -4.60 8.95
CA VAL A 23 0.83 -3.70 9.03
C VAL A 23 -0.31 -4.20 8.13
N TYR A 24 -0.01 -4.66 6.92
CA TYR A 24 -1.03 -5.18 6.00
C TYR A 24 -1.81 -6.35 6.63
N PHE A 25 -1.09 -7.31 7.21
CA PHE A 25 -1.70 -8.46 7.88
C PHE A 25 -2.53 -8.02 9.10
N LEU A 26 -1.97 -7.17 9.95
CA LEU A 26 -2.64 -6.67 11.16
C LEU A 26 -3.88 -5.83 10.86
N SER A 27 -3.83 -4.97 9.84
CA SER A 27 -4.98 -4.20 9.35
C SER A 27 -6.07 -5.11 8.78
N GLY A 28 -5.69 -6.20 8.08
CA GLY A 28 -6.64 -7.21 7.63
C GLY A 28 -7.38 -7.87 8.79
N LEU A 29 -6.67 -8.29 9.84
CA LEU A 29 -7.26 -8.85 11.05
C LEU A 29 -8.12 -7.82 11.79
N GLN A 30 -7.67 -6.57 11.88
CA GLN A 30 -8.41 -5.47 12.49
C GLN A 30 -9.73 -5.19 11.76
N ASN A 31 -9.74 -5.23 10.43
CA ASN A 31 -10.94 -5.03 9.61
C ASN A 31 -11.95 -6.16 9.84
N LEU A 32 -11.49 -7.41 9.92
CA LEU A 32 -12.34 -8.55 10.24
C LEU A 32 -13.00 -8.39 11.63
N ILE A 33 -12.23 -8.01 12.64
CA ILE A 33 -12.71 -7.78 14.01
C ILE A 33 -13.70 -6.61 14.05
N SER A 34 -13.39 -5.52 13.36
CA SER A 34 -14.25 -4.33 13.30
C SER A 34 -15.57 -4.62 12.57
N SER A 35 -15.51 -5.38 11.48
CA SER A 35 -16.68 -5.87 10.74
C SER A 35 -17.54 -6.79 11.59
N PHE A 36 -16.91 -7.66 12.39
CA PHE A 36 -17.66 -8.50 13.34
C PHE A 36 -18.35 -7.63 14.38
N LEU A 37 -17.64 -6.69 15.03
CA LEU A 37 -18.25 -5.78 16.02
C LEU A 37 -19.45 -5.02 15.44
N GLN A 38 -19.30 -4.46 14.23
CA GLN A 38 -20.38 -3.80 13.49
C GLN A 38 -21.55 -4.73 13.18
N PHE A 39 -21.27 -5.97 12.79
CA PHE A 39 -22.32 -6.96 12.55
C PHE A 39 -23.14 -7.22 13.82
N ILE A 40 -22.48 -7.46 14.96
CA ILE A 40 -23.22 -7.74 16.20
C ILE A 40 -24.02 -6.51 16.66
N THR A 41 -23.56 -5.28 16.39
CA THR A 41 -24.30 -4.05 16.73
C THR A 41 -25.30 -3.59 15.66
N SER A 42 -25.29 -4.20 14.46
CA SER A 42 -26.15 -3.79 13.36
C SER A 42 -27.63 -4.15 13.60
N GLY A 43 -28.52 -3.32 13.05
CA GLY A 43 -29.96 -3.59 13.02
C GLY A 43 -30.37 -4.75 12.10
N ASN A 44 -29.42 -5.33 11.35
CA ASN A 44 -29.68 -6.32 10.30
C ASN A 44 -29.78 -7.76 10.83
N ILE A 45 -29.54 -7.99 12.12
CA ILE A 45 -29.75 -9.29 12.77
C ILE A 45 -31.22 -9.37 13.22
N THR A 46 -31.87 -10.50 12.97
CA THR A 46 -33.25 -10.75 13.42
C THR A 46 -33.33 -10.74 14.95
N GLU A 47 -34.50 -10.39 15.51
CA GLU A 47 -34.68 -10.36 16.97
C GLU A 47 -34.49 -11.73 17.63
N ALA A 48 -34.80 -12.82 16.93
CA ALA A 48 -34.52 -14.18 17.39
C ALA A 48 -33.00 -14.41 17.51
N ASN A 49 -32.24 -14.07 16.47
CA ASN A 49 -30.78 -14.24 16.46
C ASN A 49 -30.06 -13.31 17.45
N LYS A 50 -30.63 -12.12 17.74
CA LYS A 50 -30.13 -11.24 18.81
C LYS A 50 -30.33 -11.85 20.20
N ARG A 51 -31.46 -12.53 20.45
CA ARG A 51 -31.71 -13.24 21.71
C ARG A 51 -30.76 -14.40 21.89
N ASP A 52 -30.50 -15.17 20.83
CA ASP A 52 -29.57 -16.30 20.86
C ASP A 52 -28.12 -15.85 21.08
N LEU A 53 -27.75 -14.65 20.62
CA LEU A 53 -26.43 -14.05 20.84
C LEU A 53 -26.24 -13.43 22.23
N LEU A 54 -27.32 -13.09 22.93
CA LEU A 54 -27.28 -12.33 24.18
C LEU A 54 -26.40 -12.98 25.28
N PRO A 55 -26.41 -14.31 25.49
CA PRO A 55 -25.56 -14.98 26.47
C PRO A 55 -24.05 -14.82 26.18
N PHE A 56 -23.69 -14.70 24.92
CA PHE A 56 -22.29 -14.64 24.45
C PHE A 56 -21.79 -13.21 24.28
N ARG A 57 -22.71 -12.22 24.29
CA ARG A 57 -22.45 -10.83 23.93
C ARG A 57 -21.31 -10.20 24.71
N LYS A 58 -21.29 -10.38 26.03
CA LYS A 58 -20.27 -9.81 26.91
C LYS A 58 -18.87 -10.32 26.58
N THR A 59 -18.74 -11.62 26.36
CA THR A 59 -17.47 -12.27 26.02
C THR A 59 -16.99 -11.83 24.64
N LEU A 60 -17.90 -11.80 23.66
CA LEU A 60 -17.63 -11.31 22.30
C LEU A 60 -17.16 -9.86 22.32
N ASP A 61 -17.91 -8.95 22.94
CA ASP A 61 -17.53 -7.52 22.99
C ASP A 61 -16.19 -7.31 23.72
N THR A 62 -15.94 -8.06 24.79
CA THR A 62 -14.67 -7.96 25.54
C THR A 62 -13.48 -8.37 24.66
N GLU A 63 -13.57 -9.53 24.00
CA GLU A 63 -12.47 -10.05 23.18
C GLU A 63 -12.26 -9.23 21.91
N LEU A 64 -13.34 -8.82 21.22
CA LEU A 64 -13.27 -8.01 20.02
C LEU A 64 -12.63 -6.65 20.30
N ASN A 65 -13.07 -5.96 21.37
CA ASN A 65 -12.50 -4.66 21.73
C ASN A 65 -11.04 -4.79 22.22
N SER A 66 -10.74 -5.82 23.01
CA SER A 66 -9.38 -6.12 23.49
C SER A 66 -8.43 -6.36 22.30
N SER A 67 -8.82 -7.26 21.39
CA SER A 67 -8.05 -7.59 20.19
C SER A 67 -7.86 -6.36 19.31
N GLN A 68 -8.91 -5.57 19.07
CA GLN A 68 -8.84 -4.36 18.25
C GLN A 68 -7.89 -3.31 18.85
N LYS A 69 -7.93 -3.11 20.17
CA LYS A 69 -7.03 -2.20 20.88
C LYS A 69 -5.58 -2.64 20.76
N LYS A 70 -5.29 -3.91 21.04
CA LYS A 70 -3.93 -4.46 20.95
C LYS A 70 -3.36 -4.35 19.53
N ILE A 71 -4.17 -4.65 18.51
CA ILE A 71 -3.73 -4.49 17.12
C ILE A 71 -3.40 -3.03 16.79
N LYS A 72 -4.22 -2.08 17.23
CA LYS A 72 -3.93 -0.64 17.06
C LYS A 72 -2.62 -0.25 17.72
N ASP A 73 -2.43 -0.66 18.97
CA ASP A 73 -1.22 -0.35 19.75
C ASP A 73 0.03 -0.94 19.07
N ILE A 74 -0.04 -2.18 18.55
CA ILE A 74 1.05 -2.79 17.79
C ILE A 74 1.34 -2.04 16.49
N ILE A 75 0.31 -1.71 15.69
CA ILE A 75 0.49 -0.96 14.44
C ILE A 75 1.17 0.39 14.69
N ILE A 76 0.79 1.10 15.76
CA ILE A 76 1.43 2.37 16.15
C ILE A 76 2.91 2.14 16.49
N ASN A 77 3.22 1.11 17.28
CA ASN A 77 4.59 0.81 17.69
C ASN A 77 5.48 0.32 16.54
N LEU A 78 4.90 -0.26 15.49
CA LEU A 78 5.61 -0.68 14.28
C LEU A 78 6.04 0.50 13.37
N ASP A 79 5.47 1.69 13.56
CA ASP A 79 5.90 2.89 12.86
C ASP A 79 7.35 3.26 13.22
N GLU A 80 8.11 3.74 12.25
CA GLU A 80 9.55 3.99 12.40
C GLU A 80 9.85 4.98 13.55
N LYS A 81 8.95 5.95 13.76
CA LYS A 81 9.06 6.96 14.82
C LYS A 81 8.98 6.37 16.23
N HIS A 82 8.27 5.27 16.41
CA HIS A 82 8.13 4.59 17.70
C HIS A 82 9.15 3.45 17.83
N MET A 83 9.37 2.72 16.74
CA MET A 83 10.29 1.59 16.73
C MET A 83 11.75 2.01 16.97
N TYR A 84 12.22 3.08 16.31
CA TYR A 84 13.63 3.50 16.44
C TYR A 84 14.01 3.89 17.90
N PRO A 85 13.21 4.71 18.62
CA PRO A 85 13.45 4.95 20.04
C PRO A 85 13.40 3.69 20.91
N MET A 86 12.48 2.75 20.63
CA MET A 86 12.39 1.49 21.36
C MET A 86 13.65 0.63 21.18
N VAL A 87 14.12 0.50 19.93
CA VAL A 87 15.37 -0.21 19.61
C VAL A 87 16.54 0.40 20.36
N LYS A 88 16.70 1.73 20.31
CA LYS A 88 17.79 2.43 21.01
C LYS A 88 17.75 2.22 22.53
N LYS A 89 16.55 2.25 23.12
CA LYS A 89 16.35 2.04 24.56
C LYS A 89 16.70 0.62 24.98
N GLU A 90 16.31 -0.36 24.18
CA GLU A 90 16.46 -1.78 24.49
C GLU A 90 17.83 -2.34 24.06
N TYR A 91 18.56 -1.65 23.16
CA TYR A 91 19.86 -2.06 22.64
C TYR A 91 20.86 -2.47 23.74
N ALA A 92 20.97 -1.65 24.79
CA ALA A 92 21.89 -1.90 25.89
C ALA A 92 21.61 -3.19 26.68
N ARG A 93 20.39 -3.76 26.57
CA ARG A 93 20.04 -5.04 27.17
C ARG A 93 20.58 -6.24 26.38
N TYR A 94 20.79 -6.08 25.08
CA TYR A 94 21.33 -7.14 24.21
C TYR A 94 22.85 -7.01 24.06
N PHE A 95 23.36 -5.79 23.94
CA PHE A 95 24.76 -5.53 23.67
C PHE A 95 25.32 -4.47 24.63
N ILE A 96 26.07 -4.94 25.63
CA ILE A 96 26.72 -4.07 26.63
C ILE A 96 28.08 -3.64 26.10
N GLY A 97 28.31 -2.33 25.97
CA GLY A 97 29.62 -1.76 25.61
C GLY A 97 30.04 -1.94 24.14
N ILE A 98 29.16 -2.45 23.28
CA ILE A 98 29.41 -2.62 21.84
C ILE A 98 28.69 -1.52 21.07
N GLN A 99 29.36 -0.89 20.10
CA GLN A 99 28.75 0.14 19.25
C GLN A 99 27.61 -0.43 18.40
N ALA A 100 26.59 0.38 18.16
CA ALA A 100 25.46 0.01 17.31
C ALA A 100 25.87 -0.02 15.84
N ASP A 101 25.59 -1.14 15.17
CA ASP A 101 25.65 -1.28 13.72
C ASP A 101 24.28 -1.69 13.16
N SER A 102 24.15 -1.67 11.83
CA SER A 102 22.89 -1.97 11.15
C SER A 102 22.35 -3.35 11.47
N ASN A 103 23.18 -4.39 11.56
CA ASN A 103 22.70 -5.76 11.78
C ASN A 103 22.30 -6.00 13.24
N ARG A 104 23.03 -5.43 14.20
CA ARG A 104 22.66 -5.46 15.62
C ARG A 104 21.37 -4.68 15.89
N ASN A 105 21.16 -3.55 15.22
CA ASN A 105 19.90 -2.81 15.29
C ASN A 105 18.74 -3.60 14.67
N ASP A 106 18.96 -4.21 13.49
CA ASP A 106 17.99 -5.09 12.83
C ASP A 106 17.60 -6.27 13.75
N PHE A 107 18.56 -6.88 14.47
CA PHE A 107 18.30 -7.94 15.45
C PHE A 107 17.38 -7.49 16.59
N VAL A 108 17.71 -6.36 17.24
CA VAL A 108 16.91 -5.83 18.35
C VAL A 108 15.50 -5.49 17.87
N GLN A 109 15.38 -4.84 16.72
CA GLN A 109 14.09 -4.51 16.10
C GLN A 109 13.28 -5.77 15.81
N PHE A 110 13.90 -6.78 15.18
CA PHE A 110 13.24 -8.03 14.82
C PHE A 110 12.72 -8.78 16.05
N HIS A 111 13.48 -8.78 17.14
CA HIS A 111 13.04 -9.37 18.42
C HIS A 111 11.91 -8.57 19.09
N LEU A 112 11.97 -7.23 19.07
CA LEU A 112 10.88 -6.40 19.62
C LEU A 112 9.56 -6.63 18.88
N ILE A 113 9.62 -6.70 17.54
CA ILE A 113 8.46 -7.04 16.70
C ILE A 113 7.93 -8.43 17.04
N PHE A 114 8.82 -9.41 17.16
CA PHE A 114 8.46 -10.77 17.57
C PHE A 114 7.71 -10.78 18.91
N GLU A 115 8.23 -10.14 19.97
CA GLU A 115 7.58 -10.12 21.29
C GLU A 115 6.22 -9.43 21.26
N MET A 116 6.06 -8.32 20.53
CA MET A 116 4.77 -7.64 20.39
C MET A 116 3.71 -8.53 19.75
N LEU A 117 4.06 -9.17 18.63
CA LEU A 117 3.17 -10.08 17.90
C LEU A 117 2.87 -11.35 18.68
N ARG A 118 3.87 -11.87 19.40
CA ARG A 118 3.76 -13.05 20.27
C ARG A 118 2.82 -12.81 21.44
N ASN A 119 2.97 -11.69 22.15
CA ASN A 119 2.09 -11.35 23.27
C ASN A 119 0.63 -11.20 22.81
N PHE A 120 0.42 -10.64 21.62
CA PHE A 120 -0.91 -10.61 21.01
C PHE A 120 -1.50 -12.02 20.82
N VAL A 121 -0.74 -12.96 20.24
CA VAL A 121 -1.22 -14.34 20.07
C VAL A 121 -1.53 -15.01 21.41
N ILE A 122 -0.63 -14.90 22.39
CA ILE A 122 -0.81 -15.51 23.72
C ILE A 122 -2.11 -15.02 24.37
N ASP A 123 -2.34 -13.71 24.32
CA ASP A 123 -3.48 -13.11 25.00
C ASP A 123 -4.82 -13.33 24.28
N THR A 124 -4.80 -13.42 22.95
CA THR A 124 -6.01 -13.39 22.13
C THR A 124 -6.47 -14.78 21.70
N LYS A 125 -5.55 -15.72 21.45
CA LYS A 125 -5.89 -17.05 20.92
C LYS A 125 -6.89 -17.80 21.80
N GLY A 126 -6.65 -17.87 23.11
CA GLY A 126 -7.55 -18.56 24.04
C GLY A 126 -8.95 -17.94 24.12
N GLY A 127 -9.06 -16.61 24.01
CA GLY A 127 -10.34 -15.91 23.99
C GLY A 127 -11.18 -16.29 22.77
N TRP A 128 -10.56 -16.32 21.58
CA TRP A 128 -11.24 -16.72 20.35
C TRP A 128 -11.61 -18.20 20.30
N GLU A 129 -10.77 -19.09 20.82
CA GLU A 129 -11.07 -20.53 20.94
C GLU A 129 -12.24 -20.78 21.91
N SER A 130 -12.29 -20.04 23.01
CA SER A 130 -13.40 -20.06 23.96
C SER A 130 -14.70 -19.56 23.32
N ILE A 131 -14.66 -18.45 22.58
CA ILE A 131 -15.80 -17.94 21.80
C ILE A 131 -16.29 -18.97 20.80
N ARG A 132 -15.39 -19.59 20.04
CA ARG A 132 -15.75 -20.63 19.07
C ARG A 132 -16.48 -21.79 19.76
N SER A 133 -15.92 -22.32 20.83
CA SER A 133 -16.50 -23.45 21.58
C SER A 133 -17.86 -23.09 22.17
N ALA A 134 -17.99 -21.88 22.73
CA ALA A 134 -19.25 -21.37 23.28
C ALA A 134 -20.34 -21.22 22.21
N ILE A 135 -19.98 -20.73 21.02
CA ILE A 135 -20.92 -20.60 19.90
C ILE A 135 -21.26 -21.97 19.32
N GLU A 136 -20.31 -22.92 19.18
CA GLU A 136 -20.57 -24.28 18.66
C GLU A 136 -21.50 -25.10 19.56
N THR A 137 -21.35 -24.96 20.89
CA THR A 137 -22.20 -25.63 21.89
C THR A 137 -23.49 -24.86 22.22
N GLY A 138 -23.63 -23.63 21.73
CA GLY A 138 -24.78 -22.78 21.97
C GLY A 138 -26.05 -23.30 21.28
N ASN A 139 -27.19 -23.08 21.92
CA ASN A 139 -28.50 -23.42 21.35
C ASN A 139 -29.03 -22.25 20.52
N PHE A 140 -28.88 -22.31 19.20
CA PHE A 140 -29.39 -21.32 18.26
C PHE A 140 -30.65 -21.83 17.57
N GLN A 141 -31.68 -20.98 17.48
CA GLN A 141 -32.91 -21.31 16.75
C GLN A 141 -32.68 -21.37 15.23
N ASP A 142 -31.68 -20.63 14.74
CA ASP A 142 -31.24 -20.61 13.34
C ASP A 142 -29.82 -21.22 13.22
N PRO A 143 -29.72 -22.51 12.83
CA PRO A 143 -28.43 -23.18 12.65
C PRO A 143 -27.61 -22.62 11.47
N GLU A 144 -28.24 -21.92 10.52
CA GLU A 144 -27.54 -21.31 9.39
C GLU A 144 -26.86 -20.01 9.83
N PHE A 145 -27.54 -19.22 10.66
CA PHE A 145 -26.92 -18.05 11.31
C PHE A 145 -25.71 -18.44 12.18
N GLN A 146 -25.83 -19.50 12.98
CA GLN A 146 -24.72 -20.02 13.79
C GLN A 146 -23.55 -20.47 12.93
N ARG A 147 -23.79 -21.33 11.93
CA ARG A 147 -22.71 -21.94 11.13
C ARG A 147 -22.12 -21.00 10.11
N GLU A 148 -22.94 -20.32 9.32
CA GLU A 148 -22.47 -19.47 8.24
C GLU A 148 -22.09 -18.09 8.78
N ALA A 149 -23.06 -17.37 9.36
CA ALA A 149 -22.85 -15.97 9.73
C ALA A 149 -21.83 -15.81 10.86
N LEU A 150 -21.89 -16.62 11.92
CA LEU A 150 -20.98 -16.49 13.06
C LEU A 150 -19.69 -17.28 12.88
N LEU A 151 -19.78 -18.59 12.67
CA LEU A 151 -18.59 -19.44 12.62
C LEU A 151 -17.80 -19.24 11.33
N ARG A 152 -18.38 -19.51 10.16
CA ARG A 152 -17.65 -19.54 8.87
C ARG A 152 -17.18 -18.18 8.40
N PHE A 153 -17.98 -17.13 8.55
CA PHE A 153 -17.62 -15.80 8.03
C PHE A 153 -16.83 -14.93 9.01
N ARG A 154 -16.82 -15.24 10.31
CA ARG A 154 -16.29 -14.32 11.34
C ARG A 154 -15.31 -14.97 12.30
N ILE A 155 -15.73 -16.01 13.02
CA ILE A 155 -14.90 -16.64 14.07
C ILE A 155 -13.76 -17.48 13.47
N ILE A 156 -14.06 -18.35 12.52
CA ILE A 156 -13.06 -19.23 11.89
C ILE A 156 -12.01 -18.40 11.14
N PRO A 157 -12.36 -17.40 10.29
CA PRO A 157 -11.36 -16.59 9.62
C PRO A 157 -10.45 -15.81 10.58
N ALA A 158 -10.95 -15.41 11.76
CA ALA A 158 -10.13 -14.73 12.77
C ALA A 158 -9.13 -15.70 13.41
N LEU A 159 -9.58 -16.93 13.74
CA LEU A 159 -8.73 -17.99 14.26
C LEU A 159 -7.68 -18.43 13.23
N ASP A 160 -8.03 -18.56 11.96
CA ASP A 160 -7.09 -18.87 10.88
C ASP A 160 -6.00 -17.81 10.79
N ARG A 161 -6.36 -16.53 10.86
CA ARG A 161 -5.39 -15.43 10.91
C ARG A 161 -4.48 -15.54 12.15
N ILE A 162 -5.02 -15.76 13.34
CA ILE A 162 -4.21 -15.95 14.55
C ILE A 162 -3.27 -17.17 14.40
N GLN A 163 -3.72 -18.22 13.73
CA GLN A 163 -2.90 -19.39 13.44
C GLN A 163 -1.79 -19.09 12.42
N PHE A 164 -2.07 -18.32 11.37
CA PHE A 164 -1.04 -17.88 10.41
C PHE A 164 0.01 -17.00 11.10
N LEU A 165 -0.41 -16.11 12.00
CA LEU A 165 0.52 -15.34 12.82
C LEU A 165 1.36 -16.25 13.73
N SER A 166 0.77 -17.32 14.26
CA SER A 166 1.50 -18.29 15.08
C SER A 166 2.60 -19.02 14.29
N ILE A 167 2.33 -19.37 13.04
CA ILE A 167 3.31 -20.00 12.13
C ILE A 167 4.42 -19.00 11.79
N PHE A 168 4.04 -17.78 11.45
CA PHE A 168 4.98 -16.69 11.18
C PHE A 168 5.95 -16.47 12.36
N LEU A 169 5.42 -16.45 13.59
CA LEU A 169 6.22 -16.32 14.82
C LEU A 169 7.17 -17.49 15.06
N LYS A 170 6.78 -18.73 14.73
CA LYS A 170 7.69 -19.89 14.84
C LYS A 170 8.91 -19.73 13.93
N ARG A 171 8.70 -19.25 12.70
CA ARG A 171 9.78 -18.98 11.75
C ARG A 171 10.68 -17.82 12.23
N MET A 172 10.09 -16.74 12.76
CA MET A 172 10.87 -15.67 13.40
C MET A 172 11.70 -16.18 14.59
N ALA A 173 11.11 -17.03 15.45
CA ALA A 173 11.79 -17.59 16.60
C ALA A 173 12.99 -18.46 16.23
N TYR A 174 12.89 -19.18 15.10
CA TYR A 174 14.00 -19.93 14.54
C TYR A 174 15.16 -19.01 14.12
N ILE A 175 14.87 -17.92 13.40
CA ILE A 175 15.87 -16.90 13.00
C ILE A 175 16.53 -16.28 14.23
N LEU A 176 15.74 -16.01 15.28
CA LEU A 176 16.19 -15.49 16.57
C LEU A 176 16.90 -16.52 17.45
N GLN A 177 16.97 -17.79 17.03
CA GLN A 177 17.60 -18.89 17.74
C GLN A 177 17.08 -19.08 19.17
N ILE A 178 15.76 -19.00 19.32
CA ILE A 178 15.10 -19.28 20.59
C ILE A 178 15.09 -20.81 20.79
N GLU A 179 15.92 -21.28 21.73
CA GLU A 179 16.26 -22.71 21.89
C GLU A 179 15.09 -23.62 22.29
N ASN A 180 13.98 -23.07 22.77
CA ASN A 180 12.80 -23.83 23.17
C ASN A 180 11.57 -23.45 22.32
N PRO A 181 11.30 -24.18 21.22
CA PRO A 181 10.12 -23.96 20.38
C PRO A 181 8.78 -24.11 21.12
N LYS A 182 8.74 -24.92 22.20
CA LYS A 182 7.53 -25.10 23.02
C LYS A 182 7.33 -23.94 23.99
N GLY A 183 8.42 -23.34 24.47
CA GLY A 183 8.42 -22.16 25.35
C GLY A 183 8.10 -20.85 24.64
N ILE A 184 7.92 -20.86 23.30
CA ILE A 184 7.48 -19.68 22.54
C ILE A 184 6.15 -19.15 23.08
N TRP A 185 5.30 -19.97 23.68
CA TRP A 185 3.98 -19.53 24.16
C TRP A 185 3.93 -19.25 25.68
N ASP A 186 5.07 -19.29 26.37
CA ASP A 186 5.13 -18.99 27.81
C ASP A 186 4.97 -17.49 28.09
N LEU A 187 4.39 -17.08 29.22
CA LEU A 187 4.27 -15.65 29.55
C LEU A 187 5.62 -14.94 29.81
N LYS A 188 6.72 -15.68 29.92
CA LYS A 188 8.04 -15.12 30.14
C LYS A 188 8.61 -14.55 28.83
N PRO A 189 9.39 -13.45 28.88
CA PRO A 189 10.11 -12.95 27.72
C PRO A 189 11.08 -14.01 27.17
N THR A 190 11.20 -14.08 25.85
CA THR A 190 12.14 -15.01 25.23
C THR A 190 13.57 -14.49 25.29
N LYS A 191 14.53 -15.40 25.12
CA LYS A 191 15.96 -15.10 25.13
C LYS A 191 16.54 -15.41 23.75
N PRO A 192 16.61 -14.43 22.83
CA PRO A 192 17.17 -14.64 21.50
C PRO A 192 18.70 -14.69 21.55
N LYS A 193 19.32 -15.34 20.55
CA LYS A 193 20.78 -15.37 20.37
C LYS A 193 21.18 -14.68 19.07
N PHE A 194 21.98 -13.64 19.18
CA PHE A 194 22.51 -12.92 18.03
C PHE A 194 23.63 -13.72 17.33
N LYS A 195 23.62 -13.74 16.00
CA LYS A 195 24.71 -14.23 15.14
C LYS A 195 24.98 -13.21 14.03
N GLU A 196 26.26 -12.91 13.81
CA GLU A 196 26.67 -11.90 12.82
C GLU A 196 26.32 -12.29 11.37
N ASN A 197 26.28 -13.59 11.06
CA ASN A 197 25.99 -14.10 9.71
C ASN A 197 24.49 -14.28 9.42
N VAL A 198 23.61 -13.85 10.33
CA VAL A 198 22.15 -13.95 10.15
C VAL A 198 21.59 -12.59 9.79
N VAL A 199 20.67 -12.57 8.82
CA VAL A 199 19.94 -11.36 8.41
C VAL A 199 18.62 -11.29 9.17
N TYR A 200 18.43 -10.27 10.00
CA TYR A 200 17.25 -10.09 10.84
C TYR A 200 16.21 -9.17 10.19
N ARG A 201 15.60 -9.62 9.08
CA ARG A 201 14.60 -8.87 8.33
C ARG A 201 13.36 -9.71 8.04
N LEU A 202 12.26 -9.05 7.71
CA LEU A 202 11.00 -9.71 7.34
C LEU A 202 11.18 -10.70 6.19
N SER A 203 12.01 -10.36 5.19
CA SER A 203 12.31 -11.23 4.05
C SER A 203 12.91 -12.58 4.46
N SER A 204 13.70 -12.62 5.54
CA SER A 204 14.36 -13.83 6.04
C SER A 204 13.36 -14.90 6.51
N VAL A 205 12.16 -14.50 6.90
CA VAL A 205 11.09 -15.41 7.34
C VAL A 205 10.59 -16.28 6.18
N PHE A 206 10.70 -15.80 4.94
CA PHE A 206 10.19 -16.49 3.75
C PHE A 206 11.24 -17.36 3.05
N SER A 207 12.35 -17.68 3.70
CA SER A 207 13.36 -18.57 3.13
C SER A 207 12.83 -20.00 2.98
N ASP A 208 12.88 -20.55 1.77
CA ASP A 208 12.39 -21.90 1.43
C ASP A 208 13.22 -23.04 2.08
N LYS A 209 14.36 -22.71 2.70
CA LYS A 209 15.25 -23.67 3.38
C LYS A 209 15.58 -23.26 4.81
N LEU A 210 14.65 -22.58 5.48
CA LEU A 210 14.88 -22.01 6.80
C LEU A 210 15.37 -23.07 7.81
N TYR A 211 14.72 -24.24 7.85
CA TYR A 211 15.02 -25.29 8.82
C TYR A 211 16.13 -26.27 8.41
N GLN A 212 16.73 -26.10 7.21
CA GLN A 212 17.68 -27.08 6.65
C GLN A 212 19.15 -26.82 7.05
N GLY A 213 19.42 -25.84 7.92
CA GLY A 213 20.78 -25.41 8.30
C GLY A 213 21.19 -25.80 9.72
N GLY A 214 21.35 -27.09 10.00
CA GLY A 214 22.27 -27.55 11.04
C GLY A 214 23.65 -27.71 10.41
N GLU A 215 24.63 -26.93 10.88
CA GLU A 215 26.00 -26.83 10.35
C GLU A 215 26.17 -25.84 9.16
N SER A 216 26.81 -24.71 9.48
CA SER A 216 27.60 -23.88 8.55
C SER A 216 26.92 -23.46 7.25
N GLN A 217 26.00 -22.49 7.29
CA GLN A 217 25.59 -21.78 6.07
C GLN A 217 26.38 -20.48 5.91
N GLU A 218 27.38 -20.53 5.02
CA GLU A 218 27.67 -19.42 4.12
C GLU A 218 26.39 -19.11 3.35
N VAL A 219 25.74 -18.01 3.68
CA VAL A 219 24.64 -17.48 2.87
C VAL A 219 25.28 -16.84 1.65
N VAL A 220 25.26 -17.54 0.52
CA VAL A 220 25.55 -16.96 -0.79
C VAL A 220 24.62 -15.76 -0.96
N ALA A 221 25.21 -14.57 -0.97
CA ALA A 221 24.53 -13.36 -1.39
C ALA A 221 23.96 -13.60 -2.78
N ILE A 222 22.63 -13.67 -2.88
CA ILE A 222 21.95 -13.50 -4.17
C ILE A 222 22.15 -12.03 -4.52
N ASN A 223 23.22 -11.75 -5.26
CA ASN A 223 23.44 -10.50 -5.97
C ASN A 223 22.29 -10.32 -6.95
N ILE A 224 21.28 -9.55 -6.55
CA ILE A 224 20.43 -8.84 -7.52
C ILE A 224 21.27 -7.61 -7.91
N PRO A 225 21.70 -7.47 -9.18
CA PRO A 225 22.53 -6.36 -9.59
C PRO A 225 21.74 -5.05 -9.43
N PHE A 226 22.25 -4.20 -8.53
CA PHE A 226 21.85 -2.82 -8.39
C PHE A 226 22.91 -2.01 -9.16
N GLU A 227 22.56 -1.47 -10.32
CA GLU A 227 23.41 -0.51 -11.02
C GLU A 227 23.34 0.83 -10.28
N GLU A 228 24.35 1.10 -9.45
CA GLU A 228 24.70 2.43 -8.95
C GLU A 228 25.84 3.00 -9.80
N ASN A 229 25.51 3.94 -10.69
CA ASN A 229 26.40 5.04 -11.10
C ASN A 229 25.67 6.32 -10.65
N ASP A 230 26.23 7.32 -9.97
CA ASP A 230 27.62 7.68 -9.74
C ASP A 230 27.76 8.47 -8.43
N LYS A 231 28.94 8.37 -7.83
CA LYS A 231 29.40 9.11 -6.65
C LYS A 231 29.66 10.58 -7.00
N VAL A 232 29.17 11.51 -6.18
CA VAL A 232 29.81 12.83 -5.98
C VAL A 232 30.60 12.77 -4.68
N SER A 233 31.92 12.67 -4.81
CA SER A 233 32.86 12.86 -3.70
C SER A 233 33.11 14.36 -3.48
N ILE A 234 32.86 14.83 -2.26
CA ILE A 234 33.43 16.06 -1.73
C ILE A 234 34.57 15.64 -0.80
N THR A 235 35.81 15.90 -1.21
CA THR A 235 37.00 15.86 -0.34
C THR A 235 37.35 17.28 0.11
N ALA A 236 37.53 17.46 1.42
CA ALA A 236 38.32 18.54 1.99
C ALA A 236 39.36 17.91 2.93
N GLY A 237 40.65 18.23 2.76
CA GLY A 237 41.69 17.84 3.73
C GLY A 237 43.12 17.58 3.22
N THR A 238 43.77 18.58 2.63
CA THR A 238 45.13 19.06 2.97
C THR A 238 46.38 18.14 2.98
N LYS A 239 47.35 18.53 2.13
CA LYS A 239 48.85 18.58 2.27
C LYS A 239 49.80 17.42 1.86
N GLN A 240 50.86 17.88 1.18
CA GLN A 240 52.26 17.39 1.00
C GLN A 240 52.57 16.56 -0.27
N GLU A 241 53.26 17.17 -1.26
CA GLU A 241 54.74 17.12 -1.48
C GLU A 241 55.18 15.71 -1.94
N SER A 242 55.87 15.44 -3.06
CA SER A 242 56.82 16.21 -3.87
C SER A 242 57.26 15.38 -5.10
N SER A 243 57.72 16.06 -6.17
CA SER A 243 58.76 15.67 -7.15
C SER A 243 58.55 14.40 -8.02
N ALA A 244 58.98 14.27 -9.27
CA ALA A 244 59.54 15.13 -10.31
C ALA A 244 59.74 14.25 -11.57
N LEU A 245 59.75 14.88 -12.76
CA LEU A 245 60.38 14.45 -14.04
C LEU A 245 59.71 13.28 -14.79
N ALA A 246 59.62 13.21 -16.12
CA ALA A 246 59.90 14.10 -17.25
C ALA A 246 59.45 13.35 -18.55
N GLY A 247 59.23 14.08 -19.66
CA GLY A 247 59.22 13.54 -21.04
C GLY A 247 57.85 13.54 -21.74
N VAL A 248 57.37 14.66 -22.30
CA VAL A 248 57.61 15.19 -23.66
C VAL A 248 57.04 14.33 -24.80
N ALA A 249 55.96 14.80 -25.45
CA ALA A 249 55.85 14.87 -26.92
C ALA A 249 54.70 15.81 -27.36
N LEU A 250 55.08 16.87 -28.08
CA LEU A 250 54.24 17.90 -28.69
C LEU A 250 53.58 17.47 -30.01
N LYS A 251 52.41 18.06 -30.30
CA LYS A 251 51.91 18.64 -31.59
C LYS A 251 50.36 18.70 -31.50
N LYS A 252 49.60 19.75 -31.80
CA LYS A 252 49.75 21.10 -32.39
C LYS A 252 48.45 21.87 -32.07
N ALA A 253 48.57 23.17 -31.76
CA ALA A 253 47.52 24.20 -31.70
C ALA A 253 46.90 24.45 -33.10
N GLU A 254 45.75 25.08 -33.37
CA GLU A 254 44.62 25.81 -32.72
C GLU A 254 43.60 26.10 -33.89
N PRO A 255 42.39 26.70 -33.76
CA PRO A 255 41.99 27.69 -32.76
C PRO A 255 40.63 27.51 -32.08
N GLU A 256 40.53 28.21 -30.96
CA GLU A 256 39.35 28.52 -30.18
C GLU A 256 38.18 29.03 -31.03
N ILE A 257 37.01 28.41 -30.83
CA ILE A 257 35.75 29.13 -30.85
C ILE A 257 35.16 28.95 -29.45
N ALA A 258 35.28 30.00 -28.66
CA ALA A 258 34.60 30.19 -27.40
C ALA A 258 33.08 30.20 -27.61
N ALA A 259 32.46 29.03 -27.76
CA ALA A 259 31.05 28.85 -27.54
C ALA A 259 30.88 28.44 -26.08
N LYS A 260 30.47 29.40 -25.24
CA LYS A 260 29.91 29.15 -23.91
C LYS A 260 28.92 28.00 -24.04
N GLN A 261 29.30 26.80 -23.63
CA GLN A 261 28.35 25.71 -23.47
C GLN A 261 27.36 26.18 -22.41
N PRO A 262 26.07 26.37 -22.73
CA PRO A 262 25.10 26.53 -21.68
C PRO A 262 25.13 25.22 -20.91
N ASN A 263 25.33 25.30 -19.59
CA ASN A 263 25.10 24.20 -18.66
C ASN A 263 23.92 23.37 -19.19
N LYS A 264 24.17 22.12 -19.59
CA LYS A 264 23.11 21.15 -19.86
C LYS A 264 22.34 21.02 -18.55
N LYS A 265 21.27 21.82 -18.41
CA LYS A 265 20.20 21.52 -17.48
C LYS A 265 19.76 20.10 -17.85
N GLU A 266 19.87 19.17 -16.92
CA GLU A 266 19.25 17.85 -17.05
C GLU A 266 17.81 18.08 -17.52
N THR A 267 17.54 17.67 -18.76
CA THR A 267 16.24 17.90 -19.37
C THR A 267 15.33 16.83 -18.80
N ILE A 268 14.54 17.22 -17.79
CA ILE A 268 13.53 16.35 -17.19
C ILE A 268 12.64 15.85 -18.33
N VAL A 269 12.60 14.53 -18.53
CA VAL A 269 11.73 13.91 -19.53
C VAL A 269 10.28 14.13 -19.11
N ASN A 270 9.57 14.99 -19.84
CA ASN A 270 8.25 15.48 -19.46
C ASN A 270 7.09 14.73 -20.13
N TYR A 271 7.39 13.64 -20.83
CA TYR A 271 6.41 12.83 -21.54
C TYR A 271 6.72 11.33 -21.47
N ILE A 272 5.71 10.52 -21.75
CA ILE A 272 5.82 9.08 -21.94
C ILE A 272 5.14 8.68 -23.25
N GLN A 273 5.78 7.75 -23.96
CA GLN A 273 5.25 7.08 -25.13
C GLN A 273 5.14 5.58 -24.83
N ALA A 274 3.98 5.15 -24.34
CA ALA A 274 3.69 3.76 -24.03
C ALA A 274 3.15 3.00 -25.26
N PHE A 275 3.71 3.23 -26.44
CA PHE A 275 3.21 2.63 -27.68
C PHE A 275 3.52 1.14 -27.77
N GLY A 276 2.58 0.38 -28.33
CA GLY A 276 2.82 -0.96 -28.82
C GLY A 276 3.29 -0.98 -30.27
N LYS A 277 3.32 -2.17 -30.86
CA LYS A 277 3.83 -2.42 -32.22
C LYS A 277 2.86 -2.00 -33.34
N TYR A 278 1.57 -1.85 -33.03
CA TYR A 278 0.51 -1.73 -34.04
C TYR A 278 -0.25 -0.41 -33.89
N SER A 279 -0.88 0.06 -34.97
CA SER A 279 -1.64 1.32 -35.00
C SER A 279 -2.74 1.42 -33.94
N TRP A 280 -3.38 0.30 -33.60
CA TRP A 280 -4.45 0.22 -32.60
C TRP A 280 -3.95 0.25 -31.15
N ASN A 281 -2.64 0.08 -30.92
CA ASN A 281 -2.02 0.25 -29.60
C ASN A 281 -0.90 1.31 -29.58
N SER A 282 -0.93 2.26 -30.52
CA SER A 282 0.05 3.35 -30.64
C SER A 282 -0.61 4.73 -30.86
N ASP A 283 -1.86 4.89 -30.42
CA ASP A 283 -2.64 6.14 -30.56
C ASP A 283 -2.37 7.13 -29.40
N GLN A 284 -3.11 8.25 -29.38
CA GLN A 284 -2.95 9.31 -28.39
C GLN A 284 -3.19 8.84 -26.93
N HIS A 285 -3.89 7.73 -26.71
CA HIS A 285 -4.18 7.25 -25.36
C HIS A 285 -2.95 6.69 -24.63
N TYR A 286 -1.94 6.29 -25.40
CA TYR A 286 -0.65 5.78 -24.90
C TYR A 286 0.41 6.88 -24.76
N PHE A 287 0.09 8.11 -25.18
CA PHE A 287 0.94 9.28 -24.99
C PHE A 287 0.44 10.11 -23.81
N PHE A 288 1.35 10.53 -22.95
CA PHE A 288 1.02 11.42 -21.84
C PHE A 288 2.17 12.36 -21.52
N ARG A 289 1.86 13.60 -21.14
CA ARG A 289 2.85 14.63 -20.83
C ARG A 289 2.42 15.53 -19.69
N PHE A 290 3.40 16.13 -19.02
CA PHE A 290 3.21 17.23 -18.09
C PHE A 290 3.96 18.48 -18.56
N GLU A 291 3.52 19.63 -18.08
CA GLU A 291 4.14 20.92 -18.38
C GLU A 291 5.22 21.23 -17.34
N THR A 292 6.48 21.38 -17.78
CA THR A 292 7.64 21.56 -16.89
C THR A 292 7.56 22.84 -16.07
N ASP A 293 7.09 23.94 -16.66
CA ASP A 293 7.02 25.24 -16.00
C ASP A 293 5.96 25.23 -14.89
N LYS A 294 4.79 24.65 -15.19
CA LYS A 294 3.73 24.45 -14.20
C LYS A 294 4.16 23.46 -13.12
N TYR A 295 4.84 22.37 -13.47
CA TYR A 295 5.38 21.41 -12.51
C TYR A 295 6.35 22.06 -11.53
N ALA A 296 7.27 22.89 -12.01
CA ALA A 296 8.18 23.65 -11.13
C ALA A 296 7.40 24.59 -10.19
N SER A 297 6.41 25.31 -10.72
CA SER A 297 5.57 26.20 -9.90
C SER A 297 4.74 25.45 -8.86
N GLU A 298 4.23 24.26 -9.18
CA GLU A 298 3.47 23.43 -8.25
C GLU A 298 4.38 22.80 -7.20
N LYS A 299 5.62 22.44 -7.54
CA LYS A 299 6.62 21.99 -6.55
C LYS A 299 6.92 23.07 -5.51
N ASP A 300 6.96 24.33 -5.90
CA ASP A 300 7.17 25.42 -4.96
C ASP A 300 6.02 25.59 -3.95
N LEU A 301 4.82 25.06 -4.25
CA LEU A 301 3.69 25.08 -3.30
C LEU A 301 3.98 24.27 -2.04
N PHE A 302 4.80 23.21 -2.11
CA PHE A 302 5.17 22.42 -0.92
C PHE A 302 5.91 23.26 0.12
N LYS A 303 6.70 24.26 -0.30
CA LYS A 303 7.38 25.19 0.61
C LYS A 303 6.43 26.08 1.40
N GLN A 304 5.22 26.29 0.87
CA GLN A 304 4.18 27.15 1.44
C GLN A 304 3.00 26.34 2.03
N THR A 305 3.11 25.02 2.05
CA THR A 305 2.06 24.11 2.49
C THR A 305 2.01 24.04 4.01
N ILE A 306 0.83 24.29 4.57
CA ILE A 306 0.56 24.23 6.01
C ILE A 306 0.08 22.83 6.40
N ASN A 307 -0.76 22.23 5.56
CA ASN A 307 -1.31 20.90 5.77
C ASN A 307 -1.56 20.19 4.44
N MET A 308 -1.57 18.85 4.46
CA MET A 308 -1.91 18.02 3.30
C MET A 308 -3.03 17.06 3.70
N ASP A 309 -4.10 17.01 2.92
CA ASP A 309 -5.16 16.03 3.06
C ASP A 309 -4.72 14.75 2.33
N ILE A 310 -4.02 13.84 3.00
CA ILE A 310 -3.45 12.61 2.38
C ILE A 310 -4.09 11.31 2.91
N HIS A 311 -5.33 11.41 3.41
CA HIS A 311 -6.09 10.28 3.92
C HIS A 311 -6.60 9.38 2.79
N MET A 312 -6.79 8.09 3.07
CA MET A 312 -7.39 7.12 2.15
C MET A 312 -8.82 6.78 2.57
N GLY A 313 -9.70 7.80 2.58
CA GLY A 313 -11.12 7.61 2.91
C GLY A 313 -11.50 7.77 4.40
N ALA A 314 -10.74 8.55 5.18
CA ALA A 314 -11.13 8.93 6.54
C ALA A 314 -12.38 9.83 6.57
N ASP A 315 -13.17 9.71 7.65
CA ASP A 315 -14.39 10.47 7.92
C ASP A 315 -14.11 12.00 8.01
N GLU A 316 -15.01 12.83 7.49
CA GLU A 316 -14.90 14.29 7.46
C GLU A 316 -14.67 14.90 8.85
N GLN A 317 -15.23 14.30 9.91
CA GLN A 317 -15.00 14.75 11.29
C GLN A 317 -13.55 14.51 11.75
N VAL A 318 -12.95 13.41 11.32
CA VAL A 318 -11.55 13.07 11.61
C VAL A 318 -10.61 14.01 10.85
N LEU A 319 -10.96 14.37 9.61
CA LEU A 319 -10.20 15.33 8.79
C LEU A 319 -10.20 16.73 9.39
N ARG A 320 -11.33 17.21 9.89
CA ARG A 320 -11.40 18.52 10.58
C ARG A 320 -10.58 18.52 11.87
N ALA A 321 -10.64 17.44 12.64
CA ALA A 321 -9.83 17.30 13.86
C ALA A 321 -8.33 17.25 13.54
N GLU A 322 -7.91 16.55 12.49
CA GLU A 322 -6.51 16.52 12.03
C GLU A 322 -6.04 17.86 11.47
N LEU A 323 -6.88 18.58 10.72
CA LEU A 323 -6.58 19.93 10.22
C LEU A 323 -6.37 20.90 11.38
N ILE A 324 -7.29 20.93 12.35
CA ILE A 324 -7.18 21.79 13.54
C ILE A 324 -5.91 21.43 14.34
N ARG A 325 -5.63 20.13 14.54
CA ARG A 325 -4.41 19.63 15.20
C ARG A 325 -3.15 20.01 14.42
N SER A 326 -3.20 20.02 13.09
CA SER A 326 -2.08 20.41 12.23
C SER A 326 -1.77 21.91 12.31
N LEU A 327 -2.81 22.76 12.44
CA LEU A 327 -2.67 24.20 12.59
C LEU A 327 -2.15 24.61 13.98
N THR A 328 -2.37 23.78 15.00
CA THR A 328 -1.94 24.02 16.39
C THR A 328 -0.63 23.32 16.77
N SER A 329 -0.17 22.34 15.99
CA SER A 329 1.09 21.63 16.21
C SER A 329 2.31 22.51 15.90
N LEU A 330 3.13 22.79 16.93
CA LEU A 330 4.42 23.46 16.81
C LEU A 330 5.47 22.63 16.03
N GLU A 331 5.34 21.30 15.98
CA GLU A 331 6.25 20.40 15.27
C GLU A 331 6.05 20.41 13.75
N LYS A 332 4.82 20.63 13.26
CA LYS A 332 4.55 20.76 11.81
C LYS A 332 4.96 22.11 11.23
N LYS A 333 5.25 23.12 12.06
CA LYS A 333 5.79 24.43 11.60
C LYS A 333 7.22 24.36 11.06
N ASN A 334 7.96 23.29 11.35
CA ASN A 334 9.38 23.16 11.01
C ASN A 334 9.69 22.13 9.92
N ARG A 335 8.68 21.51 9.29
CA ARG A 335 8.91 20.57 8.17
C ARG A 335 9.37 21.33 6.94
N SER A 336 10.38 20.80 6.24
CA SER A 336 10.85 21.40 4.99
C SER A 336 9.89 21.09 3.84
N GLY A 337 9.88 21.94 2.81
CA GLY A 337 9.08 21.69 1.60
C GLY A 337 9.45 20.37 0.90
N GLU A 338 10.72 19.94 1.03
CA GLU A 338 11.20 18.67 0.46
C GLU A 338 10.63 17.44 1.21
N GLU A 339 10.49 17.53 2.52
CA GLU A 339 9.86 16.47 3.32
C GLU A 339 8.37 16.33 2.98
N LEU A 340 7.67 17.46 2.83
CA LEU A 340 6.26 17.48 2.44
C LEU A 340 6.07 16.93 1.02
N GLU A 341 6.96 17.27 0.09
CA GLU A 341 6.96 16.68 -1.25
C GLU A 341 7.14 15.16 -1.18
N LYS A 342 8.14 14.67 -0.43
CA LYS A 342 8.38 13.21 -0.28
C LYS A 342 7.17 12.49 0.32
N GLU A 343 6.55 13.06 1.36
CA GLU A 343 5.34 12.52 1.98
C GLU A 343 4.18 12.47 0.98
N TYR A 344 3.99 13.52 0.18
CA TYR A 344 2.97 13.55 -0.87
C TYR A 344 3.21 12.52 -1.98
N LEU A 345 4.44 12.39 -2.46
CA LEU A 345 4.80 11.39 -3.48
C LEU A 345 4.65 9.95 -2.95
N SER A 346 4.96 9.73 -1.67
CA SER A 346 4.69 8.45 -1.00
C SER A 346 3.20 8.16 -0.94
N PHE A 347 2.37 9.14 -0.56
CA PHE A 347 0.91 9.03 -0.64
C PHE A 347 0.44 8.65 -2.05
N LEU A 348 0.94 9.32 -3.10
CA LEU A 348 0.54 9.02 -4.47
C LEU A 348 0.87 7.59 -4.90
N ASN A 349 1.96 6.99 -4.41
CA ASN A 349 2.28 5.58 -4.68
C ASN A 349 1.16 4.66 -4.17
N HIS A 350 0.83 4.77 -2.88
CA HIS A 350 -0.24 3.97 -2.27
C HIS A 350 -1.60 4.28 -2.90
N PHE A 351 -1.83 5.54 -3.27
CA PHE A 351 -3.06 5.98 -3.91
C PHE A 351 -3.23 5.39 -5.31
N PHE A 352 -2.16 5.26 -6.10
CA PHE A 352 -2.23 4.63 -7.42
C PHE A 352 -2.50 3.13 -7.34
N ASP A 353 -1.91 2.43 -6.36
CA ASP A 353 -2.23 1.02 -6.10
C ASP A 353 -3.70 0.86 -5.69
N PHE A 354 -4.24 1.80 -4.89
CA PHE A 354 -5.66 1.83 -4.57
C PHE A 354 -6.55 2.08 -5.80
N CYS A 355 -6.19 3.04 -6.66
CA CYS A 355 -6.90 3.32 -7.90
C CYS A 355 -6.97 2.07 -8.78
N GLU A 356 -5.83 1.40 -8.96
CA GLU A 356 -5.72 0.14 -9.69
C GLU A 356 -6.66 -0.93 -9.13
N ASN A 357 -6.63 -1.18 -7.82
CA ASN A 357 -7.46 -2.21 -7.21
C ASN A 357 -8.96 -1.92 -7.38
N ILE A 358 -9.39 -0.66 -7.24
CA ILE A 358 -10.78 -0.28 -7.48
C ILE A 358 -11.16 -0.48 -8.95
N ILE A 359 -10.31 -0.04 -9.88
CA ILE A 359 -10.55 -0.19 -11.32
C ILE A 359 -10.72 -1.67 -11.67
N MET A 360 -9.82 -2.53 -11.18
CA MET A 360 -9.85 -3.98 -11.42
C MET A 360 -11.11 -4.62 -10.84
N MET A 361 -11.48 -4.26 -9.61
CA MET A 361 -12.68 -4.76 -8.93
C MET A 361 -13.96 -4.32 -9.65
N ASN A 362 -14.09 -3.03 -9.96
CA ASN A 362 -15.28 -2.46 -10.58
C ASN A 362 -15.52 -3.02 -11.98
N MET A 363 -14.45 -3.23 -12.76
CA MET A 363 -14.53 -3.76 -14.12
C MET A 363 -14.56 -5.29 -14.17
N GLY A 364 -14.31 -5.98 -13.05
CA GLY A 364 -14.27 -7.45 -13.01
C GLY A 364 -13.12 -8.05 -13.83
N ILE A 365 -12.00 -7.33 -13.94
CA ILE A 365 -10.87 -7.78 -14.75
C ILE A 365 -10.09 -8.87 -13.98
N PRO A 366 -9.84 -10.04 -14.57
CA PRO A 366 -9.02 -11.07 -13.94
C PRO A 366 -7.60 -10.59 -13.64
N ALA A 367 -7.03 -10.99 -12.51
CA ALA A 367 -5.68 -10.58 -12.09
C ALA A 367 -4.58 -10.89 -13.13
N GLN A 368 -4.77 -11.94 -13.93
CA GLN A 368 -3.86 -12.34 -15.01
C GLN A 368 -3.81 -11.31 -16.16
N LEU A 369 -4.89 -10.55 -16.36
CA LEU A 369 -5.01 -9.56 -17.42
C LEU A 369 -4.73 -8.13 -16.93
N LYS A 370 -4.39 -7.97 -15.65
CA LYS A 370 -4.19 -6.70 -14.97
C LYS A 370 -3.27 -5.74 -15.72
N TRP A 371 -2.05 -6.18 -16.02
CA TRP A 371 -1.03 -5.31 -16.62
C TRP A 371 -1.35 -4.96 -18.07
N VAL A 372 -1.89 -5.92 -18.83
CA VAL A 372 -2.39 -5.70 -20.20
C VAL A 372 -3.54 -4.70 -20.21
N PHE A 373 -4.46 -4.83 -19.25
CA PHE A 373 -5.59 -3.92 -19.10
C PHE A 373 -5.15 -2.50 -18.76
N LEU A 374 -4.27 -2.33 -17.76
CA LEU A 374 -3.73 -1.02 -17.40
C LEU A 374 -2.98 -0.40 -18.58
N PHE A 375 -2.16 -1.17 -19.28
CA PHE A 375 -1.49 -0.71 -20.50
C PHE A 375 -2.48 -0.14 -21.52
N HIS A 376 -3.58 -0.85 -21.80
CA HIS A 376 -4.59 -0.40 -22.77
C HIS A 376 -5.53 0.71 -22.29
N ILE A 377 -5.71 0.86 -20.96
CA ILE A 377 -6.28 2.09 -20.39
C ILE A 377 -5.40 3.27 -20.79
N GLY A 378 -4.09 3.13 -20.59
CA GLY A 378 -3.09 4.15 -20.92
C GLY A 378 -2.93 5.22 -19.84
N PRO A 379 -1.75 5.86 -19.77
CA PRO A 379 -1.39 6.78 -18.70
C PRO A 379 -2.31 8.02 -18.64
N SER A 380 -2.80 8.48 -19.80
CA SER A 380 -3.73 9.62 -19.86
C SER A 380 -5.07 9.32 -19.20
N HIS A 381 -5.66 8.16 -19.46
CA HIS A 381 -6.96 7.80 -18.86
C HIS A 381 -6.79 7.45 -17.39
N PHE A 382 -5.68 6.80 -17.03
CA PHE A 382 -5.36 6.54 -15.63
C PHE A 382 -5.24 7.83 -14.82
N TYR A 383 -4.55 8.86 -15.32
CA TYR A 383 -4.52 10.18 -14.67
C TYR A 383 -5.92 10.78 -14.49
N MET A 384 -6.79 10.69 -15.50
CA MET A 384 -8.16 11.19 -15.38
C MET A 384 -8.94 10.46 -14.28
N ILE A 385 -8.76 9.14 -14.16
CA ILE A 385 -9.39 8.32 -13.12
C ILE A 385 -8.82 8.68 -11.74
N ALA A 386 -7.49 8.70 -11.59
CA ALA A 386 -6.83 9.06 -10.33
C ALA A 386 -7.26 10.46 -9.87
N LYS A 387 -7.31 11.44 -10.76
CA LYS A 387 -7.80 12.80 -10.46
C LYS A 387 -9.26 12.79 -10.00
N LYS A 388 -10.12 11.96 -10.60
CA LYS A 388 -11.51 11.81 -10.17
C LYS A 388 -11.60 11.24 -8.76
N PHE A 389 -10.88 10.16 -8.47
CA PHE A 389 -10.84 9.59 -7.12
C PHE A 389 -10.28 10.57 -6.07
N LEU A 390 -9.23 11.34 -6.39
CA LEU A 390 -8.71 12.37 -5.48
C LEU A 390 -9.81 13.39 -5.12
N THR A 391 -10.58 13.81 -6.11
CA THR A 391 -11.66 14.79 -5.93
C THR A 391 -12.85 14.20 -5.17
N GLU A 392 -13.29 12.99 -5.52
CA GLU A 392 -14.45 12.33 -4.91
C GLU A 392 -14.19 11.91 -3.46
N VAL A 393 -13.00 11.39 -3.17
CA VAL A 393 -12.55 11.01 -1.81
C VAL A 393 -12.06 12.23 -1.02
N ASN A 394 -12.08 13.42 -1.63
CA ASN A 394 -11.70 14.69 -1.03
C ASN A 394 -10.26 14.71 -0.46
N THR A 395 -9.33 14.02 -1.13
CA THR A 395 -7.95 13.79 -0.70
C THR A 395 -6.92 14.24 -1.76
N GLY A 396 -5.65 14.26 -1.41
CA GLY A 396 -4.53 14.78 -2.19
C GLY A 396 -4.46 16.31 -2.29
N TYR A 397 -5.16 17.02 -1.42
CA TYR A 397 -5.16 18.49 -1.40
C TYR A 397 -4.03 19.05 -0.54
N LEU A 398 -3.37 20.09 -1.04
CA LEU A 398 -2.44 20.93 -0.30
C LEU A 398 -3.18 22.17 0.20
N HIS A 399 -3.04 22.48 1.48
CA HIS A 399 -3.48 23.74 2.09
C HIS A 399 -2.31 24.71 2.09
N VAL A 400 -2.27 25.58 1.09
CA VAL A 400 -1.15 26.48 0.81
C VAL A 400 -1.45 27.87 1.36
N LYS A 401 -0.53 28.40 2.16
CA LYS A 401 -0.59 29.79 2.61
C LYS A 401 -0.23 30.71 1.46
N SER A 402 -1.08 31.69 1.18
CA SER A 402 -0.75 32.78 0.28
C SER A 402 0.51 33.53 0.77
N THR A 403 1.27 34.11 -0.17
CA THR A 403 2.49 34.87 0.10
C THR A 403 2.26 36.09 1.00
N ASP A 404 1.06 36.67 0.98
CA ASP A 404 0.62 37.74 1.89
C ASP A 404 0.24 37.24 3.30
N GLY A 405 0.22 35.92 3.51
CA GLY A 405 -0.09 35.26 4.76
C GLY A 405 -1.56 35.30 5.21
N LYS A 406 -2.45 35.92 4.44
CA LYS A 406 -3.84 36.22 4.84
C LYS A 406 -4.85 35.17 4.38
N LYS A 407 -4.55 34.46 3.30
CA LYS A 407 -5.45 33.46 2.70
C LYS A 407 -4.80 32.08 2.68
N VAL A 408 -5.61 31.05 2.92
CA VAL A 408 -5.23 29.65 2.71
C VAL A 408 -6.01 29.15 1.51
N SER A 409 -5.29 28.64 0.51
CA SER A 409 -5.88 28.05 -0.70
C SER A 409 -5.75 26.53 -0.65
N ARG A 410 -6.75 25.83 -1.18
CA ARG A 410 -6.78 24.37 -1.24
C ARG A 410 -6.61 23.93 -2.68
N VAL A 411 -5.53 23.19 -2.98
CA VAL A 411 -5.15 22.85 -4.37
C VAL A 411 -4.63 21.42 -4.48
N ILE A 412 -5.01 20.71 -5.55
CA ILE A 412 -4.35 19.46 -5.95
C ILE A 412 -3.26 19.84 -6.97
N PRO A 413 -1.97 19.58 -6.72
CA PRO A 413 -0.88 19.89 -7.65
C PRO A 413 -0.96 18.94 -8.86
N GLY A 414 -1.63 19.41 -9.92
CA GLY A 414 -2.04 18.59 -11.03
C GLY A 414 -0.88 18.03 -11.85
N GLU A 415 0.11 18.87 -12.19
CA GLU A 415 1.31 18.48 -12.92
C GLU A 415 2.24 17.61 -12.09
N VAL A 416 2.31 17.80 -10.76
CA VAL A 416 3.02 16.87 -9.86
C VAL A 416 2.41 15.48 -9.94
N VAL A 417 1.08 15.38 -9.89
CA VAL A 417 0.38 14.09 -10.07
C VAL A 417 0.65 13.52 -11.46
N LYS A 418 0.64 14.33 -12.53
CA LYS A 418 0.93 13.85 -13.90
C LYS A 418 2.35 13.29 -14.02
N LYS A 419 3.35 13.99 -13.50
CA LYS A 419 4.74 13.51 -13.47
C LYS A 419 4.82 12.18 -12.74
N HIS A 420 4.14 12.06 -11.60
CA HIS A 420 4.13 10.81 -10.84
C HIS A 420 3.41 9.67 -11.57
N VAL A 421 2.37 9.96 -12.37
CA VAL A 421 1.75 8.95 -13.26
C VAL A 421 2.76 8.46 -14.30
N ILE A 422 3.56 9.34 -14.90
CA ILE A 422 4.62 8.95 -15.84
C ILE A 422 5.63 8.01 -15.15
N ASP A 423 6.12 8.39 -13.98
CA ASP A 423 7.07 7.58 -13.22
C ASP A 423 6.49 6.22 -12.84
N TYR A 424 5.23 6.20 -12.38
CA TYR A 424 4.51 4.98 -12.05
C TYR A 424 4.39 4.07 -13.28
N TRP A 425 4.06 4.63 -14.44
CA TRP A 425 3.95 3.85 -15.67
C TRP A 425 5.28 3.23 -16.08
N ASN A 426 6.38 3.99 -16.01
CA ASN A 426 7.72 3.50 -16.35
C ASN A 426 8.25 2.46 -15.35
N ARG A 427 7.95 2.63 -14.06
CA ARG A 427 8.45 1.75 -12.99
C ARG A 427 7.60 0.50 -12.77
N VAL A 428 6.28 0.60 -12.96
CA VAL A 428 5.33 -0.44 -12.56
C VAL A 428 4.62 -1.04 -13.76
N VAL A 429 3.94 -0.24 -14.58
CA VAL A 429 3.07 -0.80 -15.64
C VAL A 429 3.90 -1.39 -16.79
N LEU A 430 4.82 -0.62 -17.38
CA LEU A 430 5.59 -1.05 -18.54
C LEU A 430 6.50 -2.26 -18.28
N PRO A 431 7.20 -2.38 -17.14
CA PRO A 431 8.02 -3.56 -16.85
C PRO A 431 7.22 -4.84 -16.64
N ASN A 432 5.95 -4.72 -16.21
CA ASN A 432 5.09 -5.87 -15.94
C ASN A 432 4.22 -6.28 -17.14
N VAL A 433 4.36 -5.62 -18.30
CA VAL A 433 3.63 -5.96 -19.53
C VAL A 433 4.60 -6.28 -20.68
N GLY A 434 4.69 -7.56 -20.99
CA GLY A 434 5.50 -8.13 -22.07
C GLY A 434 4.86 -7.96 -23.45
N GLU A 435 5.03 -8.97 -24.30
CA GLU A 435 4.51 -8.99 -25.68
C GLU A 435 2.98 -9.10 -25.75
N GLU A 436 2.33 -9.48 -24.67
CA GLU A 436 0.88 -9.60 -24.55
C GLU A 436 0.14 -8.28 -24.82
N LYS A 437 0.77 -7.11 -24.64
CA LYS A 437 0.20 -5.81 -25.03
C LYS A 437 -0.03 -5.65 -26.53
N ASN A 438 0.64 -6.46 -27.34
CA ASN A 438 0.52 -6.50 -28.79
C ASN A 438 -0.45 -7.60 -29.25
N ASN A 439 -1.09 -8.33 -28.33
CA ASN A 439 -2.04 -9.36 -28.66
C ASN A 439 -3.46 -8.80 -28.81
N LEU A 440 -3.94 -8.68 -30.06
CA LEU A 440 -5.27 -8.18 -30.36
C LEU A 440 -6.40 -9.03 -29.76
N ALA A 441 -6.21 -10.35 -29.62
CA ALA A 441 -7.23 -11.22 -29.02
C ALA A 441 -7.42 -10.93 -27.52
N LEU A 442 -6.33 -10.61 -26.81
CA LEU A 442 -6.42 -10.18 -25.41
C LEU A 442 -7.10 -8.82 -25.29
N LEU A 443 -6.80 -7.88 -26.19
CA LEU A 443 -7.50 -6.59 -26.22
C LEU A 443 -9.00 -6.79 -26.48
N LYS A 444 -9.39 -7.63 -27.45
CA LYS A 444 -10.81 -7.93 -27.72
C LYS A 444 -11.50 -8.56 -26.50
N LYS A 445 -10.84 -9.50 -25.83
CA LYS A 445 -11.35 -10.08 -24.57
C LYS A 445 -11.53 -9.01 -23.48
N LEU A 446 -10.61 -8.07 -23.34
CA LEU A 446 -10.76 -6.95 -22.40
C LEU A 446 -11.93 -6.04 -22.77
N VAL A 447 -12.10 -5.73 -24.06
CA VAL A 447 -13.25 -4.96 -24.57
C VAL A 447 -14.56 -5.68 -24.25
N GLU A 448 -14.64 -7.01 -24.45
CA GLU A 448 -15.82 -7.81 -24.12
C GLU A 448 -16.16 -7.78 -22.63
N ILE A 449 -15.16 -7.92 -21.75
CA ILE A 449 -15.37 -7.83 -20.30
C ILE A 449 -15.90 -6.44 -19.91
N VAL A 450 -15.29 -5.38 -20.45
CA VAL A 450 -15.71 -3.99 -20.16
C VAL A 450 -17.09 -3.68 -20.76
N ASP A 451 -17.41 -4.20 -21.95
CA ASP A 451 -18.73 -4.04 -22.58
C ASP A 451 -19.82 -4.78 -21.79
N GLN A 452 -19.54 -5.99 -21.30
CA GLN A 452 -20.44 -6.71 -20.42
C GLN A 452 -20.68 -5.93 -19.13
N LYS A 453 -19.62 -5.39 -18.52
CA LYS A 453 -19.75 -4.53 -17.34
C LYS A 453 -20.55 -3.25 -17.64
N TYR A 454 -20.32 -2.63 -18.79
CA TYR A 454 -21.07 -1.46 -19.23
C TYR A 454 -22.56 -1.76 -19.36
N LYS A 455 -22.93 -2.92 -19.93
CA LYS A 455 -24.33 -3.37 -20.03
C LYS A 455 -24.96 -3.59 -18.67
N GLU A 456 -24.27 -4.29 -17.76
CA GLU A 456 -24.72 -4.51 -16.38
C GLU A 456 -24.96 -3.18 -15.64
N THR A 457 -23.97 -2.28 -15.67
CA THR A 457 -24.05 -0.98 -15.00
C THR A 457 -25.11 -0.09 -15.65
N SER A 458 -25.29 -0.16 -16.97
CA SER A 458 -26.35 0.58 -17.66
C SER A 458 -27.73 0.04 -17.31
N ALA A 459 -27.90 -1.27 -17.20
CA ALA A 459 -29.16 -1.89 -16.77
C ALA A 459 -29.51 -1.49 -15.34
N HIS A 460 -28.51 -1.50 -14.43
CA HIS A 460 -28.66 -0.99 -13.07
C HIS A 460 -29.08 0.49 -13.05
N ALA A 461 -28.42 1.34 -13.85
CA ALA A 461 -28.78 2.76 -13.95
C ALA A 461 -30.22 2.98 -14.48
N ILE A 462 -30.69 2.10 -15.39
CA ILE A 462 -32.08 2.12 -15.86
C ILE A 462 -33.04 1.72 -14.74
N ALA A 463 -32.73 0.66 -13.98
CA ALA A 463 -33.54 0.25 -12.84
C ALA A 463 -33.61 1.34 -11.76
N GLU A 464 -32.50 2.02 -11.46
CA GLU A 464 -32.47 3.16 -10.54
C GLU A 464 -33.34 4.32 -11.03
N TYR A 465 -33.29 4.63 -12.33
CA TYR A 465 -34.20 5.59 -12.93
C TYR A 465 -35.66 5.15 -12.79
N ASP A 466 -35.97 3.88 -13.05
CA ASP A 466 -37.32 3.32 -12.95
C ASP A 466 -37.83 3.25 -11.49
N ASN A 467 -36.94 3.29 -10.51
CA ASN A 467 -37.29 3.39 -9.09
C ASN A 467 -37.48 4.83 -8.60
N LEU A 468 -37.14 5.85 -9.41
CA LEU A 468 -37.34 7.25 -9.01
C LEU A 468 -38.84 7.57 -8.81
N PRO A 469 -39.17 8.40 -7.81
CA PRO A 469 -40.51 8.95 -7.61
C PRO A 469 -41.10 9.61 -8.87
N ALA A 470 -42.41 9.50 -9.07
CA ALA A 470 -43.10 9.96 -10.28
C ALA A 470 -43.00 11.47 -10.48
N ASP A 471 -42.97 12.24 -9.39
CA ASP A 471 -42.71 13.67 -9.33
C ASP A 471 -41.31 14.04 -9.86
N ILE A 472 -40.27 13.28 -9.50
CA ILE A 472 -38.90 13.50 -10.00
C ILE A 472 -38.81 13.15 -11.49
N LYS A 473 -39.43 12.04 -11.92
CA LYS A 473 -39.47 11.65 -13.33
C LYS A 473 -40.21 12.65 -14.21
N ALA A 474 -41.27 13.28 -13.69
CA ALA A 474 -42.03 14.31 -14.39
C ALA A 474 -41.33 15.67 -14.42
N SER A 475 -40.38 15.92 -13.50
CA SER A 475 -39.71 17.23 -13.37
C SER A 475 -38.82 17.60 -14.54
N LYS A 476 -38.15 16.61 -15.17
CA LYS A 476 -37.16 16.83 -16.23
C LYS A 476 -37.19 15.73 -17.28
N PRO A 477 -36.79 16.02 -18.53
CA PRO A 477 -36.61 15.00 -19.55
C PRO A 477 -35.65 13.89 -19.09
N ARG A 478 -35.98 12.63 -19.42
CA ARG A 478 -35.17 11.45 -19.08
C ARG A 478 -33.68 11.64 -19.36
N VAL A 479 -33.32 12.21 -20.50
CA VAL A 479 -31.91 12.44 -20.88
C VAL A 479 -31.19 13.41 -19.93
N GLN A 480 -31.88 14.42 -19.39
CA GLN A 480 -31.29 15.34 -18.42
C GLN A 480 -31.12 14.68 -17.06
N LEU A 481 -32.12 13.90 -16.60
CA LEU A 481 -32.01 13.12 -15.37
C LEU A 481 -30.85 12.12 -15.44
N PHE A 482 -30.73 11.38 -16.54
CA PHE A 482 -29.60 10.47 -16.73
C PHE A 482 -28.25 11.20 -16.74
N ARG A 483 -28.16 12.42 -17.27
CA ARG A 483 -26.90 13.21 -17.20
C ARG A 483 -26.57 13.65 -15.78
N GLU A 484 -27.58 14.02 -14.99
CA GLU A 484 -27.42 14.47 -13.60
C GLU A 484 -27.00 13.31 -12.70
N TYR A 485 -27.66 12.16 -12.82
CA TYR A 485 -27.41 10.98 -11.99
C TYR A 485 -26.36 10.02 -12.58
N MET A 486 -25.81 10.28 -13.78
CA MET A 486 -24.88 9.37 -14.47
C MET A 486 -23.69 8.97 -13.60
N ASN A 487 -23.08 9.94 -12.91
CA ASN A 487 -21.93 9.69 -12.07
C ASN A 487 -22.30 8.89 -10.82
N GLN A 488 -23.51 9.09 -10.28
CA GLN A 488 -24.00 8.36 -9.10
C GLN A 488 -24.32 6.91 -9.46
N TRP A 489 -25.02 6.67 -10.57
CA TRP A 489 -25.46 5.34 -10.95
C TRP A 489 -24.38 4.50 -11.62
N MET A 490 -23.49 5.12 -12.40
CA MET A 490 -22.47 4.39 -13.15
C MET A 490 -21.07 4.52 -12.56
N GLY A 491 -20.81 5.52 -11.72
CA GLY A 491 -19.48 5.87 -11.22
C GLY A 491 -18.67 6.69 -12.24
N ALA A 492 -18.19 7.88 -11.82
CA ALA A 492 -17.47 8.78 -12.74
C ALA A 492 -16.18 8.17 -13.30
N ALA A 493 -15.45 7.39 -12.48
CA ALA A 493 -14.26 6.66 -12.90
C ALA A 493 -14.58 5.57 -13.94
N ASN A 494 -15.65 4.82 -13.75
CA ASN A 494 -16.09 3.76 -14.67
C ASN A 494 -16.46 4.34 -16.04
N ILE A 495 -17.11 5.51 -16.06
CA ILE A 495 -17.47 6.21 -17.31
C ILE A 495 -16.22 6.53 -18.15
N ILE A 496 -15.08 6.85 -17.52
CA ILE A 496 -13.82 7.09 -18.24
C ILE A 496 -13.34 5.81 -18.94
N ILE A 497 -13.43 4.66 -18.26
CA ILE A 497 -13.06 3.35 -18.81
C ILE A 497 -14.03 2.95 -19.93
N PHE A 498 -15.34 3.09 -19.73
CA PHE A 498 -16.33 2.77 -20.76
C PHE A 498 -16.14 3.62 -22.03
N LYS A 499 -15.81 4.91 -21.88
CA LYS A 499 -15.47 5.76 -23.03
C LYS A 499 -14.25 5.26 -23.78
N ARG A 500 -13.26 4.70 -23.08
CA ARG A 500 -12.05 4.14 -23.69
C ARG A 500 -12.32 2.87 -24.48
N PHE A 501 -13.09 1.93 -23.92
CA PHE A 501 -13.24 0.59 -24.49
C PHE A 501 -14.53 0.38 -25.31
N VAL A 502 -15.63 1.08 -25.02
CA VAL A 502 -16.96 0.82 -25.63
C VAL A 502 -17.30 1.80 -26.76
N LYS A 503 -16.87 3.07 -26.66
CA LYS A 503 -17.19 4.08 -27.68
C LYS A 503 -16.33 4.00 -28.94
N ASN A 504 -15.14 3.43 -28.86
CA ASN A 504 -14.29 3.21 -30.03
C ASN A 504 -14.71 1.93 -30.75
N LYS A 505 -15.78 1.99 -31.54
CA LYS A 505 -16.20 0.90 -32.46
C LYS A 505 -15.22 0.65 -33.64
N SER A 506 -13.99 1.17 -33.56
CA SER A 506 -12.97 1.07 -34.60
C SER A 506 -11.83 0.10 -34.25
N ILE A 507 -12.07 -0.83 -33.32
CA ILE A 507 -11.16 -1.95 -32.99
C ILE A 507 -11.69 -3.24 -33.64
#